data_AF-A0A351GH36-F1
#
_entry.id   AF-A0A351GH36-F1
#
_cell.length_a   1.000
_cell.length_b   1.000
_cell.length_c   1.000
_cell.angle_alpha   90.00
_cell.angle_beta   90.00
_cell.angle_gamma   90.00
#
_symmetry.space_group_name_H-M   'P 1'
#
loop_
_entity.id
_entity.type
_entity.pdbx_description
1 polymer ?
#
loop_
_entity_poly.entity_id
_entity_poly.type
_entity_poly.pdbx_seq_one_letter_code
_entity_poly.pdbx_strand_id
1 'polypeptide(L)'
;MKKTRMEESFEDIFNLPQSEIVEEDTPSELVEPALPSVSSDIDSDYQYARENLYNVIERGSDALNTLVELANQSESPRAFEVVGTLIKTLTDANKDLLEVQKKVKSLKEESAKGPTNVTNALFVGNTAELQQLIKDNSKNV
;
A
#
# COMPACT_ATOMS: atom_id res chain seq x y z
N MET A 1 19.95 42.36 -8.32
CA MET A 1 19.87 43.28 -9.50
C MET A 1 19.36 44.65 -9.02
N LYS A 2 19.70 45.78 -9.67
CA LYS A 2 19.13 47.10 -9.31
C LYS A 2 17.69 47.20 -9.86
N LYS A 3 16.75 47.72 -9.06
CA LYS A 3 15.35 47.92 -9.49
C LYS A 3 15.29 48.84 -10.70
N THR A 4 14.40 48.55 -11.63
CA THR A 4 14.18 49.38 -12.82
C THR A 4 13.20 50.52 -12.45
N ARG A 5 13.29 51.65 -13.17
CA ARG A 5 12.43 52.83 -12.92
C ARG A 5 10.93 52.52 -13.01
N MET A 6 10.54 51.49 -13.76
CA MET A 6 9.14 51.08 -13.83
C MET A 6 8.70 50.48 -12.50
N GLU A 7 9.40 49.47 -11.97
CA GLU A 7 8.96 48.87 -10.70
C GLU A 7 9.08 49.81 -9.48
N GLU A 8 9.97 50.80 -9.47
CA GLU A 8 9.93 51.88 -8.46
C GLU A 8 8.61 52.68 -8.54
N SER A 9 8.14 52.98 -9.75
CA SER A 9 6.89 53.73 -9.96
C SER A 9 5.66 52.92 -9.57
N PHE A 10 5.70 51.59 -9.77
CA PHE A 10 4.62 50.69 -9.34
C PHE A 10 4.59 50.54 -7.82
N GLU A 11 5.74 50.43 -7.15
CA GLU A 11 5.83 50.35 -5.70
C GLU A 11 5.24 51.59 -5.01
N ASP A 12 5.50 52.79 -5.55
CA ASP A 12 4.95 54.05 -5.05
C ASP A 12 3.42 54.16 -5.27
N ILE A 13 2.91 53.75 -6.43
CA ILE A 13 1.47 53.78 -6.73
C ILE A 13 0.69 52.84 -5.79
N PHE A 14 1.27 51.69 -5.44
CA PHE A 14 0.63 50.68 -4.60
C PHE A 14 1.00 50.79 -3.11
N ASN A 15 1.81 51.78 -2.74
CA ASN A 15 2.26 52.05 -1.36
C ASN A 15 2.77 50.77 -0.65
N LEU A 16 3.50 49.94 -1.39
CA LEU A 16 4.05 48.69 -0.89
C LEU A 16 5.32 48.99 -0.08
N PRO A 17 5.52 48.38 1.11
CA PRO A 17 6.78 48.51 1.82
C PRO A 17 7.90 47.91 0.98
N GLN A 18 9.06 48.59 0.92
CA GLN A 18 10.23 48.11 0.17
C GLN A 18 10.56 46.67 0.60
N SER A 19 10.30 45.71 -0.27
CA SER A 19 10.59 44.30 0.01
C SER A 19 12.09 44.04 -0.04
N GLU A 20 12.65 43.53 1.06
CA GLU A 20 13.94 42.85 1.05
C GLU A 20 13.80 41.61 0.16
N ILE A 21 14.70 41.52 -0.82
CA ILE A 21 14.72 40.47 -1.83
C ILE A 21 15.10 39.16 -1.10
N VAL A 22 14.14 38.25 -0.94
CA VAL A 22 14.45 36.86 -0.57
C VAL A 22 14.97 36.19 -1.84
N GLU A 23 16.26 35.86 -1.87
CA GLU A 23 16.84 35.03 -2.92
C GLU A 23 16.24 33.62 -2.81
N GLU A 24 15.33 33.30 -3.74
CA GLU A 24 14.77 31.96 -3.88
C GLU A 24 15.69 31.16 -4.81
N ASP A 25 16.64 30.46 -4.22
CA ASP A 25 17.58 29.58 -4.94
C ASP A 25 17.40 28.14 -4.43
N THR A 26 16.45 27.41 -5.01
CA THR A 26 16.54 25.94 -5.18
C THR A 26 15.66 25.51 -6.35
N PRO A 27 16.18 24.73 -7.32
CA PRO A 27 15.33 24.08 -8.31
C PRO A 27 14.42 23.08 -7.60
N SER A 28 13.11 23.33 -7.60
CA SER A 28 12.11 22.36 -7.18
C SER A 28 12.21 21.14 -8.09
N GLU A 29 12.87 20.09 -7.61
CA GLU A 29 12.80 18.77 -8.20
C GLU A 29 11.32 18.38 -8.28
N LEU A 30 10.81 18.24 -9.51
CA LEU A 30 9.47 17.77 -9.77
C LEU A 30 9.40 16.33 -9.25
N VAL A 31 8.99 16.16 -8.00
CA VAL A 31 8.59 14.86 -7.47
C VAL A 31 7.36 14.45 -8.25
N GLU A 32 7.54 13.57 -9.24
CA GLU A 32 6.42 12.87 -9.86
C GLU A 32 5.57 12.27 -8.73
N PRO A 33 4.25 12.51 -8.71
CA PRO A 33 3.40 11.82 -7.76
C PRO A 33 3.54 10.33 -8.06
N ALA A 34 4.19 9.60 -7.15
CA ALA A 34 4.31 8.16 -7.24
C ALA A 34 2.90 7.61 -7.44
N LEU A 35 2.63 7.07 -8.63
CA LEU A 35 1.41 6.32 -8.90
C LEU A 35 1.26 5.32 -7.76
N PRO A 36 0.09 5.24 -7.08
CA PRO A 36 -0.09 4.26 -6.01
C PRO A 36 0.20 2.89 -6.61
N SER A 37 1.30 2.31 -6.17
CA SER A 37 1.67 0.95 -6.57
C SER A 37 0.51 0.06 -6.16
N VAL A 38 0.00 -0.80 -7.03
CA VAL A 38 -1.09 -1.74 -6.69
C VAL A 38 -0.78 -2.56 -5.41
N SER A 39 0.49 -2.69 -5.05
CA SER A 39 0.95 -3.28 -3.79
C SER A 39 0.63 -2.46 -2.52
N SER A 40 0.58 -1.12 -2.58
CA SER A 40 0.21 -0.31 -1.42
C SER A 40 -1.25 -0.49 -1.04
N ASP A 41 -2.12 -0.67 -2.04
CA ASP A 41 -3.56 -0.81 -1.85
C ASP A 41 -3.90 -2.14 -1.15
N ILE A 42 -3.23 -3.23 -1.53
CA ILE A 42 -3.41 -4.55 -0.90
C ILE A 42 -3.00 -4.52 0.57
N ASP A 43 -1.91 -3.84 0.90
CA ASP A 43 -1.42 -3.74 2.27
C ASP A 43 -2.32 -2.85 3.14
N SER A 44 -2.82 -1.74 2.59
CA SER A 44 -3.80 -0.90 3.30
C SER A 44 -5.12 -1.61 3.52
N ASP A 45 -5.65 -2.32 2.51
CA ASP A 45 -6.91 -3.05 2.61
C ASP A 45 -6.80 -4.21 3.61
N TYR A 46 -5.66 -4.90 3.61
CA TYR A 46 -5.36 -5.92 4.61
C TYR A 46 -5.34 -5.34 6.02
N GLN A 47 -4.63 -4.23 6.21
CA GLN A 47 -4.53 -3.60 7.52
C GLN A 47 -5.90 -3.15 8.02
N TYR A 48 -6.68 -2.50 7.17
CA TYR A 48 -8.05 -2.07 7.49
C TYR A 48 -8.95 -3.25 7.85
N ALA A 49 -8.95 -4.32 7.04
CA ALA A 49 -9.74 -5.52 7.30
C ALA A 49 -9.33 -6.17 8.63
N ARG A 50 -8.02 -6.27 8.90
CA ARG A 50 -7.49 -6.85 10.13
C ARG A 50 -7.87 -6.04 11.37
N GLU A 51 -7.74 -4.72 11.31
CA GLU A 51 -8.14 -3.82 12.40
C GLU A 51 -9.64 -3.89 12.68
N ASN A 52 -10.46 -3.92 11.63
CA ASN A 52 -11.90 -4.09 11.78
C ASN A 52 -12.25 -5.44 12.46
N LEU A 53 -11.62 -6.53 12.03
CA LEU A 53 -11.84 -7.84 12.65
C LEU A 53 -11.41 -7.87 14.12
N TYR A 54 -10.27 -7.26 14.47
CA TYR A 54 -9.87 -7.13 15.88
C TYR A 54 -10.89 -6.34 16.70
N ASN A 55 -11.36 -5.20 16.17
CA ASN A 55 -12.39 -4.40 16.84
C ASN A 55 -13.68 -5.20 17.07
N VAL A 56 -14.10 -6.02 16.10
CA VAL A 56 -15.28 -6.89 16.24
C VAL A 56 -15.03 -7.97 17.28
N ILE A 57 -13.83 -8.57 17.31
CA ILE A 57 -13.49 -9.63 18.26
C ILE A 57 -13.46 -9.11 19.70
N GLU A 58 -12.81 -7.96 19.92
CA GLU A 58 -12.69 -7.33 21.24
C GLU A 58 -14.07 -6.92 21.76
N ARG A 59 -14.81 -6.13 20.98
CA ARG A 59 -16.17 -5.71 21.35
C ARG A 59 -17.14 -6.88 21.48
N GLY A 60 -16.98 -7.91 20.65
CA GLY A 60 -17.75 -9.14 20.69
C GLY A 60 -17.48 -9.94 21.96
N SER A 61 -16.23 -10.00 22.41
CA SER A 61 -15.85 -10.66 23.67
C SER A 61 -16.44 -9.93 24.88
N ASP A 62 -16.39 -8.60 24.90
CA ASP A 62 -17.01 -7.81 25.97
C ASP A 62 -18.53 -7.97 25.99
N ALA A 63 -19.17 -7.86 24.83
CA ALA A 63 -20.61 -8.06 24.69
C ALA A 63 -21.03 -9.47 25.10
N LEU A 64 -20.20 -10.48 24.81
CA LEU A 64 -20.44 -11.87 25.20
C LEU A 64 -20.47 -12.02 26.71
N ASN A 65 -19.55 -11.39 27.45
CA ASN A 65 -19.56 -11.42 28.91
C ASN A 65 -20.86 -10.82 29.47
N THR A 66 -21.27 -9.65 28.96
CA THR A 66 -22.54 -9.00 29.37
C THR A 66 -23.76 -9.85 29.03
N LEU A 67 -23.78 -10.47 27.85
CA LEU A 67 -24.89 -11.33 27.42
C LEU A 67 -24.97 -12.63 28.20
N VAL A 68 -23.84 -13.22 28.60
CA VAL A 68 -23.81 -14.39 29.49
C VAL A 68 -24.37 -14.02 30.86
N GLU A 69 -23.98 -12.86 31.40
CA GLU A 69 -24.53 -12.38 32.66
C GLU A 69 -26.04 -12.14 32.58
N LEU A 70 -26.52 -11.49 31.52
CA LEU A 70 -27.95 -11.29 31.28
C LEU A 70 -28.70 -12.62 31.07
N ALA A 71 -28.10 -13.58 30.37
CA ALA A 71 -28.68 -14.90 30.16
C ALA A 71 -28.84 -15.65 31.48
N ASN A 72 -27.83 -15.59 32.36
CA ASN A 72 -27.90 -16.17 33.70
C ASN A 72 -28.95 -15.49 34.57
N GLN A 73 -29.07 -14.16 34.53
CA GLN A 73 -30.08 -13.42 35.30
C GLN A 73 -31.51 -13.67 34.81
N SER A 74 -31.70 -13.80 33.49
CA SER A 74 -33.03 -13.98 32.90
C SER A 74 -33.53 -15.43 32.97
N GLU A 75 -32.63 -16.39 33.24
CA GLU A 75 -32.88 -17.84 33.19
C GLU A 75 -33.63 -18.29 31.92
N SER A 76 -33.54 -17.51 30.84
CA SER A 76 -34.32 -17.72 29.63
C SER A 76 -33.54 -18.60 28.65
N PRO A 77 -34.09 -19.74 28.19
CA PRO A 77 -33.46 -20.57 27.16
C PRO A 77 -33.12 -19.77 25.89
N ARG A 78 -33.95 -18.78 25.55
CA ARG A 78 -33.75 -17.94 24.38
C ARG A 78 -32.52 -17.03 24.51
N ALA A 79 -32.19 -16.56 25.71
CA ALA A 79 -31.01 -15.73 25.93
C ALA A 79 -29.71 -16.52 25.67
N PHE A 80 -29.67 -17.79 26.10
CA PHE A 80 -28.54 -18.68 25.82
C PHE A 80 -28.37 -19.00 24.33
N GLU A 81 -29.45 -19.09 23.56
CA GLU A 81 -29.37 -19.24 22.09
C GLU A 81 -28.74 -18.02 21.41
N VAL A 82 -29.06 -16.81 21.89
CA VAL A 82 -28.46 -15.57 21.37
C VAL A 82 -26.97 -15.53 21.71
N VAL A 83 -26.60 -15.91 22.94
CA VAL A 83 -25.19 -16.07 23.34
C VAL A 83 -24.47 -17.08 22.44
N GLY A 84 -25.08 -18.24 22.19
CA GLY A 84 -24.52 -19.25 21.28
C GLY A 84 -24.35 -18.74 19.85
N THR A 85 -25.30 -17.92 19.38
CA THR A 85 -25.21 -17.25 18.08
C THR A 85 -24.05 -16.25 18.06
N LEU A 86 -23.87 -15.46 19.11
CA LEU A 86 -22.76 -14.52 19.23
C LEU A 86 -21.40 -15.24 19.26
N ILE A 87 -21.29 -16.32 20.04
CA ILE A 87 -20.09 -17.19 20.07
C ILE A 87 -19.76 -17.68 18.66
N LYS A 88 -20.77 -18.13 17.91
CA LYS A 88 -20.58 -18.58 16.54
C LYS A 88 -20.05 -17.45 15.65
N THR A 89 -20.67 -16.26 15.69
CA THR A 89 -20.20 -15.11 14.91
C THR A 89 -18.78 -14.68 15.27
N LEU A 90 -18.40 -14.76 16.55
CA LEU A 90 -17.06 -14.45 17.01
C LEU A 90 -16.04 -15.49 16.52
N THR A 91 -16.43 -16.77 16.52
CA THR A 91 -15.61 -17.86 15.98
C THR A 91 -15.41 -17.72 14.48
N ASP A 92 -16.47 -17.35 13.74
CA ASP A 92 -16.42 -17.10 12.31
C ASP A 92 -15.51 -15.89 12.01
N ALA A 93 -15.61 -14.79 12.77
CA ALA A 93 -14.71 -13.63 12.63
C ALA A 93 -13.23 -13.98 12.89
N ASN A 94 -12.95 -14.83 13.88
CA ASN A 94 -11.60 -15.35 14.12
C ASN A 94 -11.07 -16.19 12.94
N LYS A 95 -11.93 -17.01 12.34
CA LYS A 95 -11.59 -17.80 11.16
C LYS A 95 -11.32 -16.90 9.95
N ASP A 96 -12.14 -15.88 9.74
CA ASP A 96 -11.98 -14.91 8.66
C ASP A 96 -10.66 -14.14 8.80
N LEU A 97 -10.27 -13.79 10.03
CA LEU A 97 -8.97 -13.16 10.31
C LEU A 97 -7.79 -14.04 9.84
N LEU A 98 -7.85 -15.35 10.13
CA LEU A 98 -6.84 -16.30 9.66
C LEU A 98 -6.87 -16.50 8.14
N GLU A 99 -8.06 -16.46 7.54
CA GLU A 99 -8.22 -16.60 6.09
C GLU A 99 -7.67 -15.40 5.33
N VAL A 100 -7.94 -14.18 5.81
CA VAL A 100 -7.39 -12.93 5.25
C VAL A 100 -5.86 -12.95 5.28
N GLN A 101 -5.27 -13.38 6.40
CA GLN A 101 -3.81 -13.51 6.50
C GLN A 101 -3.22 -14.49 5.47
N LYS A 102 -3.89 -15.63 5.23
CA LYS A 102 -3.48 -16.61 4.23
C LYS A 102 -3.58 -16.05 2.81
N LYS A 103 -4.71 -15.40 2.47
CA LYS A 103 -4.93 -14.81 1.15
C LYS A 103 -3.87 -13.76 0.82
N VAL A 104 -3.57 -12.86 1.76
CA VAL A 104 -2.53 -11.83 1.54
C VAL A 104 -1.15 -12.44 1.38
N LYS A 105 -0.81 -13.47 2.17
CA LYS A 105 0.46 -14.19 1.99
C LYS A 105 0.55 -14.84 0.60
N SER A 106 -0.51 -15.49 0.14
CA SER A 106 -0.56 -16.09 -1.20
C SER A 106 -0.45 -15.05 -2.32
N LEU A 107 -1.14 -13.91 -2.20
CA LEU A 107 -1.04 -12.81 -3.17
C LEU A 107 0.38 -12.24 -3.24
N LYS A 108 1.05 -12.07 -2.09
CA LYS A 108 2.45 -11.63 -2.05
C LYS A 108 3.40 -12.65 -2.65
N GLU A 109 3.23 -13.94 -2.36
CA GLU A 109 4.05 -15.02 -2.96
C GLU A 109 3.87 -15.12 -4.49
N GLU A 110 2.67 -14.88 -4.99
CA GLU A 110 2.39 -14.87 -6.44
C GLU A 110 3.05 -13.66 -7.13
N SER A 111 3.07 -12.49 -6.48
CA SER A 111 3.78 -11.32 -6.98
C SER A 111 5.32 -11.45 -6.96
N ALA A 112 5.87 -12.30 -6.09
CA ALA A 112 7.31 -12.51 -5.94
C ALA A 112 7.92 -13.53 -6.91
N LYS A 113 7.10 -14.22 -7.71
CA LYS A 113 7.57 -15.16 -8.76
C LYS A 113 8.01 -14.41 -10.03
N GLY A 114 8.96 -13.50 -9.88
CA GLY A 114 9.81 -13.07 -11.00
C GLY A 114 10.73 -14.21 -11.45
N PRO A 115 11.29 -14.16 -12.67
CA PRO A 115 12.15 -15.23 -13.18
C PRO A 115 13.37 -15.42 -12.25
N THR A 116 13.42 -16.56 -11.57
CA THR A 116 14.48 -16.92 -10.62
C THR A 116 15.80 -17.29 -11.30
N ASN A 117 15.76 -17.57 -12.60
CA ASN A 117 16.93 -17.84 -13.43
C ASN A 117 16.95 -16.86 -14.61
N VAL A 118 17.74 -15.80 -14.49
CA VAL A 118 18.13 -14.98 -15.64
C VAL A 118 19.35 -15.66 -16.26
N THR A 119 19.14 -16.54 -17.23
CA THR A 119 20.26 -17.07 -18.04
C THR A 119 20.78 -15.93 -18.92
N ASN A 120 21.77 -15.20 -18.41
CA ASN A 120 22.46 -14.17 -19.17
C ASN A 120 23.18 -14.86 -20.33
N ALA A 121 22.66 -14.74 -21.55
CA ALA A 121 23.30 -15.23 -22.77
C ALA A 121 24.49 -14.33 -23.15
N LEU A 122 25.40 -14.14 -22.20
CA LEU A 122 26.61 -13.36 -22.39
C LEU A 122 27.59 -14.22 -23.19
N PHE A 123 27.74 -13.90 -24.48
CA PHE A 123 28.74 -14.55 -25.32
C PHE A 123 30.13 -14.10 -24.89
N VAL A 124 30.88 -14.98 -24.24
CA VAL A 124 32.27 -14.75 -23.82
C VAL A 124 33.21 -15.26 -24.92
N GLY A 125 33.52 -14.39 -25.87
CA GLY A 125 34.40 -14.71 -26.99
C GLY A 125 34.78 -13.50 -27.84
N ASN A 126 35.47 -13.75 -28.95
CA ASN A 126 35.91 -12.73 -29.89
C ASN A 126 34.75 -12.26 -30.79
N THR A 127 34.72 -10.98 -31.15
CA THR A 127 33.81 -10.42 -32.18
C THR A 127 33.76 -11.23 -33.49
N ALA A 128 34.86 -11.89 -33.89
CA ALA A 128 34.91 -12.76 -35.06
C ALA A 128 34.10 -14.06 -34.88
N GLU A 129 34.09 -14.63 -33.68
CA GLU A 129 33.33 -15.84 -33.35
C GLU A 129 31.83 -15.53 -33.25
N LEU A 130 31.47 -14.33 -32.75
CA LEU A 130 30.10 -13.81 -32.83
C LEU A 130 29.62 -13.66 -34.28
N GLN A 131 30.46 -13.10 -35.16
CA GLN A 131 30.12 -12.96 -36.57
C GLN A 131 29.96 -14.30 -37.27
N GLN A 132 30.76 -15.30 -36.90
CA GLN A 132 30.65 -16.65 -37.46
C GLN A 132 29.35 -17.34 -37.00
N LEU A 133 29.02 -17.25 -35.71
CA LEU A 133 27.76 -17.78 -35.16
C LEU A 133 26.52 -17.16 -35.82
N ILE A 134 26.52 -15.85 -36.07
CA ILE A 134 25.43 -15.15 -36.76
C ILE A 134 25.32 -15.61 -38.23
N LYS A 135 26.47 -15.76 -38.92
CA LYS A 135 26.50 -16.21 -40.31
C LYS A 135 26.02 -17.67 -40.45
N ASP A 136 26.41 -18.54 -39.55
CA ASP A 136 26.02 -19.96 -39.58
C ASP A 136 24.54 -20.16 -39.23
N ASN A 137 23.97 -19.32 -38.36
CA ASN A 137 22.52 -19.28 -38.13
C ASN A 137 21.76 -18.69 -39.33
N SER A 138 22.29 -17.66 -40.00
CA SER A 138 21.65 -17.05 -41.18
C SER A 138 21.65 -17.93 -42.43
N LYS A 139 22.45 -19.01 -42.45
CA LYS A 139 22.51 -19.98 -43.55
C LYS A 139 21.64 -21.22 -43.31
N ASN A 140 21.15 -21.43 -42.09
CA ASN A 140 20.28 -22.54 -41.71
C ASN A 140 18.80 -22.14 -41.60
N VAL A 141 18.45 -20.99 -42.18
CA VAL A 141 17.08 -20.51 -42.46
C VAL A 141 16.99 -20.28 -43.96
#